data_AF-A0A6N4WRG7-F1
#
_entry.id   AF-A0A6N4WRG7-F1
#
_cell.length_a   1.000
_cell.length_b   1.000
_cell.length_c   1.000
_cell.angle_alpha   90.00
_cell.angle_beta   90.00
_cell.angle_gamma   90.00
#
_symmetry.space_group_name_H-M   'P 1'
#
loop_
_entity.id
_entity.type
_entity.pdbx_description
1 polymer ?
#
loop_
_entity_poly.entity_id
_entity_poly.type
_entity_poly.pdbx_seq_one_letter_code
_entity_poly.pdbx_strand_id
1 'polypeptide(L)'
;MKTLQVRISDDLRSNADVVLNEIGLDMPTAIRLYLNKIVQTRSIPFSLEAPNGVAVEAISVDASTQKKMDSVASAWRKAKV
;
A
#
# COMPACT_ATOMS: atom_id res chain seq x y z
N MET A 1 6.51 3.15 -31.49
CA MET A 1 6.65 2.41 -30.22
C MET A 1 7.69 3.14 -29.36
N LYS A 2 7.50 3.25 -28.04
CA LYS A 2 8.50 3.86 -27.13
C LYS A 2 9.16 2.78 -26.29
N THR A 3 10.46 2.91 -26.05
CA THR A 3 11.26 1.98 -25.26
C THR A 3 11.40 2.50 -23.83
N LEU A 4 11.31 1.60 -22.84
CA LEU A 4 11.56 1.88 -21.43
C LEU A 4 12.88 1.22 -21.03
N GLN A 5 13.83 1.99 -20.49
CA GLN A 5 15.09 1.47 -19.95
C GLN A 5 15.11 1.74 -18.44
N VAL A 6 15.30 0.69 -17.64
CA VAL A 6 15.33 0.77 -16.17
C VAL A 6 16.57 0.04 -15.68
N ARG A 7 17.29 0.64 -14.74
CA ARG A 7 18.39 -0.01 -14.02
C ARG A 7 17.84 -0.73 -12.80
N ILE A 8 18.16 -2.01 -12.68
CA ILE A 8 17.79 -2.88 -11.56
C ILE A 8 18.98 -3.78 -11.24
N SER A 9 19.04 -4.35 -10.03
CA SER A 9 20.04 -5.37 -9.71
C SER A 9 19.75 -6.67 -10.47
N ASP A 10 20.80 -7.41 -10.78
CA ASP A 10 20.69 -8.70 -11.48
C ASP A 10 19.88 -9.71 -10.64
N ASP A 11 20.08 -9.73 -9.32
CA ASP A 11 19.33 -10.60 -8.41
C ASP A 11 17.83 -10.32 -8.46
N LEU A 12 17.43 -9.04 -8.40
CA LEU A 12 16.02 -8.66 -8.45
C LEU A 12 15.40 -9.07 -9.79
N ARG A 13 16.13 -8.87 -10.89
CA ARG A 13 15.67 -9.27 -12.21
C ARG A 13 15.47 -10.78 -12.31
N SER A 14 16.47 -11.55 -11.89
CA SER A 14 16.42 -13.01 -11.94
C SER A 14 15.29 -13.57 -11.08
N ASN A 15 15.14 -13.07 -9.86
CA ASN A 15 14.08 -13.52 -8.96
C ASN A 15 12.68 -13.20 -9.51
N ALA A 16 12.49 -12.00 -10.06
CA ALA A 16 11.23 -11.64 -10.69
C ALA A 16 10.95 -12.50 -11.94
N ASP A 17 11.95 -12.80 -12.77
CA ASP A 17 11.80 -13.68 -13.93
C ASP A 17 11.35 -15.10 -13.52
N VAL A 18 11.90 -15.67 -12.44
CA VAL A 18 11.47 -16.98 -11.93
C VAL A 18 9.98 -16.96 -11.55
N VAL A 19 9.57 -16.01 -10.72
CA VAL A 19 8.18 -15.89 -10.24
C VAL A 19 7.21 -15.63 -11.39
N LEU A 20 7.57 -14.77 -12.34
CA LEU A 20 6.71 -14.48 -13.49
C LEU A 20 6.52 -15.71 -14.39
N ASN A 21 7.58 -16.50 -14.60
CA ASN A 21 7.49 -17.74 -15.37
C ASN A 21 6.59 -18.79 -14.70
N GLU A 22 6.62 -18.90 -13.36
CA GLU A 22 5.73 -19.81 -12.62
C GLU A 22 4.24 -19.51 -12.86
N ILE A 23 3.90 -18.24 -13.10
CA ILE A 23 2.53 -17.80 -13.41
C ILE A 23 2.27 -17.61 -14.91
N GLY A 24 3.21 -18.01 -15.78
CA GLY A 24 3.07 -17.95 -17.23
C GLY A 24 3.15 -16.56 -17.85
N LEU A 25 3.88 -15.63 -17.22
CA LEU A 25 4.08 -14.26 -17.69
C LEU A 25 5.56 -13.99 -17.99
N ASP A 26 5.82 -13.16 -19.01
CA ASP A 26 7.15 -12.61 -19.27
C ASP A 26 7.29 -11.20 -18.66
N MET A 27 8.53 -10.80 -18.38
CA MET A 27 8.85 -9.51 -17.77
C MET A 27 8.21 -8.31 -18.51
N PRO A 28 8.30 -8.17 -19.85
CA PRO A 28 7.66 -7.07 -20.57
C PRO A 28 6.14 -7.02 -20.38
N THR A 29 5.45 -8.17 -20.33
CA THR A 29 4.00 -8.19 -20.11
C THR A 29 3.65 -7.79 -18.68
N ALA A 30 4.40 -8.26 -17.69
CA ALA A 30 4.21 -7.84 -16.30
C ALA A 30 4.35 -6.32 -16.13
N ILE A 31 5.38 -5.71 -16.74
CA ILE A 31 5.58 -4.26 -16.72
C ILE A 31 4.42 -3.52 -17.44
N ARG A 32 3.92 -4.05 -18.55
CA ARG A 32 2.74 -3.47 -19.23
C ARG A 32 1.49 -3.52 -18.37
N LEU A 33 1.24 -4.64 -17.68
CA LEU A 33 0.12 -4.80 -16.76
C LEU A 33 0.20 -3.78 -15.61
N TYR A 34 1.38 -3.62 -15.03
CA TYR A 34 1.64 -2.64 -13.98
C TYR A 34 1.31 -1.20 -14.44
N LEU A 35 1.83 -0.79 -15.60
CA LEU A 35 1.56 0.54 -16.17
C LEU A 35 0.08 0.75 -16.50
N ASN A 36 -0.58 -0.26 -17.08
CA ASN A 36 -2.02 -0.19 -17.35
C ASN A 36 -2.83 -0.05 -16.06
N LYS A 37 -2.44 -0.73 -14.98
CA LYS A 37 -3.12 -0.62 -13.70
C LYS A 37 -2.98 0.78 -13.10
N ILE A 38 -1.81 1.40 -13.23
CA ILE A 38 -1.61 2.82 -12.83
C ILE A 38 -2.57 3.73 -13.60
N VAL A 39 -2.65 3.57 -14.92
CA VAL A 39 -3.54 4.39 -15.77
C VAL A 39 -5.01 4.20 -15.37
N GLN A 40 -5.42 2.96 -15.10
CA GLN A 40 -6.80 2.63 -14.73
C GLN A 40 -7.19 3.19 -13.36
N THR A 41 -6.31 3.08 -12.37
CA THR A 41 -6.60 3.43 -10.97
C THR A 41 -6.18 4.85 -10.60
N ARG A 42 -5.37 5.49 -11.43
CA ARG A 42 -4.71 6.77 -11.14
C ARG A 42 -3.91 6.75 -9.83
N SER A 43 -3.36 5.60 -9.47
CA SER A 43 -2.55 5.39 -8.28
C SER A 43 -1.48 4.32 -8.51
N ILE A 44 -0.54 4.20 -7.58
CA ILE A 44 0.39 3.07 -7.57
C ILE A 44 -0.38 1.82 -7.11
N PRO A 45 -0.30 0.70 -7.86
CA PRO A 45 -1.16 -0.46 -7.65
C PRO A 45 -0.65 -1.42 -6.57
N PHE A 46 -0.14 -0.85 -5.47
CA PHE A 46 0.23 -1.52 -4.24
C PHE A 46 0.30 -0.47 -3.11
N SER A 47 0.15 -0.90 -1.86
CA SER A 47 0.26 0.01 -0.72
C SER A 47 1.71 0.51 -0.57
N LEU A 48 1.88 1.81 -0.38
CA LEU A 48 3.18 2.41 -0.11
C LEU A 48 3.32 2.61 1.40
N GLU A 49 3.69 1.54 2.08
CA GLU A 49 4.00 1.55 3.50
C GLU A 49 5.49 1.37 3.66
N ALA A 50 6.15 2.33 4.32
CA ALA A 50 7.43 2.01 4.93
C ALA A 50 7.15 0.96 6.02
N PRO A 51 8.04 -0.02 6.25
CA PRO A 51 7.97 -0.84 7.44
C PRO A 51 8.13 0.09 8.64
N ASN A 52 7.01 0.61 9.12
CA ASN A 52 6.95 1.38 10.34
C ASN A 52 7.46 0.42 11.41
N GLY A 53 8.55 0.75 12.10
CA GLY A 53 9.08 -0.03 13.22
C GLY A 53 8.12 -0.17 14.41
N VAL A 54 6.85 0.14 14.21
CA VAL A 54 5.76 -0.07 15.14
C VAL A 54 4.65 -0.70 14.31
N ALA A 55 4.51 -2.02 14.43
CA ALA A 55 3.23 -2.66 14.19
C ALA A 55 2.26 -1.97 15.14
N VAL A 56 1.45 -1.05 14.62
CA VAL A 56 0.31 -0.54 15.37
C VAL A 56 -0.69 -1.69 15.38
N GLU A 57 -0.42 -2.69 16.23
CA GLU A 57 -1.46 -3.60 16.68
C GLU A 57 -2.55 -2.69 17.25
N ALA A 58 -3.74 -2.79 16.67
CA ALA A 58 -4.89 -2.06 17.19
C ALA A 58 -5.14 -2.55 18.61
N ILE A 59 -4.63 -1.82 19.61
CA ILE A 59 -4.94 -2.06 21.02
C ILE A 59 -6.44 -1.79 21.15
N SER A 60 -7.23 -2.85 21.32
CA SER A 60 -8.66 -2.72 21.54
C SER A 60 -8.90 -1.89 22.80
N VAL A 61 -9.50 -0.71 22.64
CA VAL A 61 -9.92 0.13 23.78
C VAL A 61 -11.19 -0.50 24.35
N ASP A 62 -11.21 -0.75 25.65
CA ASP A 62 -12.39 -1.29 26.31
C ASP A 62 -13.57 -0.30 26.21
N ALA A 63 -14.80 -0.83 26.20
CA ALA A 63 -16.01 -0.03 26.00
C ALA A 63 -16.21 1.08 27.06
N SER A 64 -15.59 0.96 28.24
CA SER A 64 -15.68 1.98 29.29
C SER A 64 -14.77 3.17 29.01
N THR A 65 -13.61 2.93 28.39
CA THR A 65 -12.67 3.98 27.96
C THR A 65 -13.18 4.73 26.73
N GLN A 66 -13.82 4.04 25.77
CA GLN A 66 -14.45 4.68 24.62
C GLN A 66 -15.56 5.66 25.04
N LYS A 67 -16.41 5.27 26.00
CA LYS A 67 -17.47 6.14 26.54
C LYS A 67 -16.92 7.43 27.15
N LYS A 68 -15.75 7.37 27.80
CA LYS A 68 -15.08 8.56 28.34
C LYS A 68 -14.59 9.46 27.22
N MET A 69 -13.98 8.90 26.16
CA MET A 69 -13.56 9.67 24.98
C MET A 69 -14.74 10.36 24.28
N ASP A 70 -15.88 9.67 24.14
CA ASP A 70 -17.09 10.24 23.54
C ASP A 70 -17.66 11.40 24.38
N SER A 71 -17.56 11.32 25.72
CA SER A 71 -17.97 12.40 26.63
C SER A 71 -17.10 13.65 26.48
N VAL A 72 -15.79 13.48 26.27
CA VAL A 72 -14.86 14.59 26.01
C VAL A 72 -15.16 15.22 24.66
N ALA A 73 -15.37 14.43 23.60
CA ALA A 73 -15.69 14.94 22.27
C ALA A 73 -16.98 15.79 22.25
N SER A 74 -18.02 15.34 22.97
CA SER A 74 -19.28 16.09 23.06
C SER A 74 -19.15 17.40 23.85
N ALA A 75 -18.34 17.42 24.92
CA ALA A 75 -18.04 18.65 25.66
C ALA A 75 -17.29 19.68 24.80
N TRP A 76 -16.31 19.23 24.02
CA TRP A 76 -15.53 20.11 23.13
C TRP A 76 -16.36 20.68 21.98
N ARG A 77 -17.30 19.90 21.46
CA ARG A 77 -18.23 20.36 20.42
C ARG A 77 -19.23 21.40 20.94
N LYS A 78 -19.60 21.32 22.22
CA LYS A 78 -20.48 22.29 22.88
C LYS A 78 -19.76 23.60 23.25
N ALA A 79 -18.44 23.56 23.48
CA ALA A 79 -17.63 24.73 23.80
C ALA A 79 -17.15 25.52 22.57
N LYS A 80 -17.36 25.01 21.36
CA LYS A 80 -16.95 25.64 20.09
C LYS A 80 -18.10 26.35 19.35
N VAL A 81 -19.23 26.57 20.03
CA VAL A 81 -20.39 27.37 19.57
C VAL A 81 -20.51 28.61 20.44
#